data_AF-A0A168K0W5-F1
#
_entry.id   AF-A0A168K0W5-F1
#
_cell.length_a   1.000
_cell.length_b   1.000
_cell.length_c   1.000
_cell.angle_alpha   90.00
_cell.angle_beta   90.00
_cell.angle_gamma   90.00
#
_symmetry.space_group_name_H-M   'P 1'
#
loop_
_entity.id
_entity.type
_entity.pdbx_description
1 polymer ?
#
loop_
_entity_poly.entity_id
_entity_poly.type
_entity_poly.pdbx_seq_one_letter_code
_entity_poly.pdbx_strand_id
1 'polypeptide(L)'
;MAYKREIEIVFDVTSFRPGGVNSQIDLWYIADCREKDPLPRTVEKDFFLQCIRDYIRALKQSTTKIPELLSVVQQSWDRATKVASQIRRVNSTFPTQVRKTSDSSIEIVTSLLVVPLHTRVQVTLELQNHNITKALDMNIASSVAVVYGEHFNVNKIGEFLASKIGRQMGAMEDDWSDIFVELHRRLLARGRK
;
A
#
# COMPACT_ATOMS: atom_id res chain seq x y z
N MET A 1 -11.79 -19.08 -8.26
CA MET A 1 -12.84 -18.02 -8.17
C MET A 1 -12.15 -16.67 -8.33
N ALA A 2 -12.60 -15.84 -9.27
CA ALA A 2 -11.97 -14.55 -9.55
C ALA A 2 -12.72 -13.38 -8.89
N TYR A 3 -11.98 -12.44 -8.29
CA TYR A 3 -12.52 -11.20 -7.72
C TYR A 3 -12.05 -9.99 -8.54
N LYS A 4 -13.00 -9.13 -8.97
CA LYS A 4 -12.78 -7.98 -9.86
C LYS A 4 -12.02 -8.30 -11.16
N ARG A 5 -11.95 -9.59 -11.53
CA ARG A 5 -11.07 -10.15 -12.57
C ARG A 5 -9.58 -9.86 -12.33
N GLU A 6 -9.20 -9.40 -11.13
CA GLU A 6 -7.83 -8.96 -10.79
C GLU A 6 -7.06 -10.04 -10.06
N ILE A 7 -7.74 -10.70 -9.12
CA ILE A 7 -7.17 -11.79 -8.34
C ILE A 7 -8.02 -13.05 -8.48
N GLU A 8 -7.39 -14.21 -8.39
CA GLU A 8 -8.06 -15.50 -8.39
C GLU A 8 -7.64 -16.33 -7.18
N ILE A 9 -8.60 -16.81 -6.41
CA ILE A 9 -8.37 -17.72 -5.29
C ILE A 9 -8.73 -19.17 -5.69
N VAL A 10 -7.85 -20.10 -5.31
CA VAL A 10 -7.98 -21.55 -5.51
C VAL A 10 -7.72 -22.24 -4.17
N PHE A 11 -8.66 -23.06 -3.73
CA PHE A 11 -8.58 -23.81 -2.48
C PHE A 11 -9.38 -25.11 -2.57
N ASP A 12 -9.02 -26.11 -1.77
CA ASP A 12 -9.80 -27.33 -1.63
C ASP A 12 -10.94 -27.12 -0.60
N VAL A 13 -12.17 -27.31 -1.06
CA VAL A 13 -13.39 -27.16 -0.25
C VAL A 13 -13.46 -28.20 0.86
N THR A 14 -12.86 -29.38 0.68
CA THR A 14 -12.89 -30.47 1.67
C THR A 14 -12.10 -30.12 2.93
N SER A 15 -11.05 -29.31 2.81
CA SER A 15 -10.19 -28.85 3.89
C SER A 15 -10.88 -27.91 4.89
N PHE A 16 -11.98 -27.27 4.46
CA PHE A 16 -12.82 -26.41 5.31
C PHE A 16 -13.90 -27.18 6.08
N ARG A 17 -13.98 -28.50 5.93
CA ARG A 17 -14.90 -29.33 6.72
C ARG A 17 -14.35 -29.57 8.12
N PRO A 18 -15.21 -29.82 9.12
CA PRO A 18 -14.76 -30.22 10.45
C PRO A 18 -13.84 -31.44 10.38
N GLY A 19 -12.62 -31.34 10.92
CA GLY A 19 -11.61 -32.41 10.87
C GLY A 19 -10.85 -32.52 9.53
N GLY A 20 -11.09 -31.61 8.59
CA GLY A 20 -10.32 -31.52 7.35
C GLY A 20 -8.85 -31.18 7.61
N VAL A 21 -7.96 -31.78 6.81
CA VAL A 21 -6.53 -31.46 6.81
C VAL A 21 -6.32 -30.15 6.04
N ASN A 22 -5.45 -29.28 6.53
CA ASN A 22 -5.12 -28.04 5.81
C ASN A 22 -4.52 -28.38 4.44
N SER A 23 -5.08 -27.77 3.39
CA SER A 23 -4.59 -27.85 2.01
C SER A 23 -3.91 -26.55 1.59
N GLN A 24 -3.17 -26.57 0.48
CA GLN A 24 -2.63 -25.34 -0.08
C GLN A 24 -3.76 -24.42 -0.58
N ILE A 25 -3.74 -23.16 -0.15
CA ILE A 25 -4.56 -22.09 -0.71
C ILE A 25 -3.65 -21.23 -1.58
N ASP A 26 -4.03 -21.09 -2.84
CA ASP A 26 -3.36 -20.21 -3.79
C ASP A 26 -4.22 -19.02 -4.14
N LEU A 27 -3.56 -17.88 -4.27
CA LEU A 27 -4.16 -16.63 -4.68
C LEU A 27 -3.31 -16.09 -5.82
N TRP A 28 -3.84 -15.80 -6.99
CA TRP A 28 -3.08 -15.37 -8.16
C TRP A 28 -3.45 -13.95 -8.54
N TYR A 29 -2.49 -13.17 -9.01
CA TYR A 29 -2.80 -11.96 -9.77
C TYR A 29 -3.00 -12.39 -11.22
N ILE A 30 -4.16 -12.06 -11.78
CA ILE A 30 -4.57 -12.48 -13.13
C ILE A 30 -4.82 -11.27 -14.03
N ALA A 31 -4.65 -10.05 -13.52
CA ALA A 31 -4.98 -8.84 -14.25
C ALA A 31 -3.94 -8.46 -15.32
N ASP A 32 -2.70 -8.91 -15.16
CA ASP A 32 -1.58 -8.68 -16.07
C ASP A 32 -1.69 -9.49 -17.37
N CYS A 33 -2.30 -10.67 -17.29
CA CYS A 33 -2.48 -11.59 -18.41
C CYS A 33 -3.82 -11.41 -19.16
N ARG A 34 -4.57 -10.33 -18.90
CA ARG A 34 -5.87 -10.10 -19.54
C ARG A 34 -5.69 -9.75 -21.02
N GLU A 35 -6.51 -10.36 -21.87
CA GLU A 35 -6.55 -10.04 -23.31
C GLU A 35 -6.95 -8.60 -23.59
N LYS A 36 -7.84 -8.03 -22.77
CA LYS A 36 -8.32 -6.65 -22.90
C LYS A 36 -7.93 -5.85 -21.66
N ASP A 37 -7.27 -4.72 -21.90
CA ASP A 37 -6.81 -3.74 -20.89
C ASP A 37 -6.03 -4.41 -19.74
N PRO A 38 -4.86 -5.02 -20.02
CA PRO A 38 -4.02 -5.62 -18.99
C PRO A 38 -3.60 -4.56 -17.97
N LEU A 39 -3.74 -4.90 -16.69
CA LEU A 39 -3.33 -4.03 -15.60
C LEU A 39 -1.95 -4.44 -15.12
N PRO A 40 -1.01 -3.47 -14.99
CA PRO A 40 0.35 -3.81 -14.60
C PRO A 40 0.38 -4.36 -13.17
N ARG A 41 1.21 -5.38 -13.02
CA ARG A 41 1.59 -5.98 -11.74
C ARG A 41 2.66 -5.10 -11.10
N THR A 42 2.22 -4.14 -10.30
CA THR A 42 3.11 -3.18 -9.63
C THR A 42 3.69 -3.74 -8.33
N VAL A 43 4.81 -3.16 -7.87
CA VAL A 43 5.54 -3.62 -6.67
C VAL A 43 4.63 -3.65 -5.44
N GLU A 44 3.85 -2.59 -5.23
CA GLU A 44 2.91 -2.50 -4.12
C GLU A 44 1.80 -3.55 -4.20
N LYS A 45 1.24 -3.82 -5.39
CA LYS A 45 0.21 -4.84 -5.58
C LYS A 45 0.75 -6.23 -5.30
N ASP A 46 1.97 -6.50 -5.74
CA ASP A 46 2.64 -7.78 -5.49
C ASP A 46 2.89 -8.02 -4.02
N PHE A 47 3.36 -6.99 -3.33
CA PHE A 47 3.57 -7.04 -1.90
C PHE A 47 2.26 -7.27 -1.13
N PHE A 48 1.17 -6.56 -1.48
CA PHE A 48 -0.12 -6.79 -0.83
C PHE A 48 -0.68 -8.17 -1.13
N LEU A 49 -0.53 -8.67 -2.36
CA LEU A 49 -0.90 -10.03 -2.72
C LEU A 49 -0.15 -11.07 -1.89
N GLN A 50 1.16 -10.87 -1.69
CA GLN A 50 1.98 -11.72 -0.83
C GLN A 50 1.49 -11.69 0.62
N CYS A 51 1.23 -10.49 1.19
CA CYS A 51 0.70 -10.38 2.55
C CYS A 51 -0.63 -11.13 2.72
N ILE A 52 -1.54 -11.03 1.75
CA ILE A 52 -2.83 -11.74 1.78
C ILE A 52 -2.59 -13.26 1.65
N ARG A 53 -1.69 -13.70 0.77
CA ARG A 53 -1.30 -15.11 0.61
C ARG A 53 -0.76 -15.71 1.91
N ASP A 54 0.12 -14.99 2.58
CA ASP A 54 0.74 -15.46 3.81
C ASP A 54 -0.30 -15.59 4.94
N TYR A 55 -1.22 -14.63 5.03
CA TYR A 55 -2.37 -14.70 5.95
C TYR A 55 -3.26 -15.91 5.67
N ILE A 56 -3.73 -16.10 4.43
CA ILE A 56 -4.67 -17.20 4.13
C ILE A 56 -4.03 -18.58 4.29
N ARG A 57 -2.71 -18.70 4.05
CA ARG A 57 -1.97 -19.95 4.26
C ARG A 57 -1.78 -20.29 5.73
N ALA A 58 -1.77 -19.29 6.61
CA ALA A 58 -1.71 -19.47 8.06
C ALA A 58 -3.07 -19.82 8.70
N LEU A 59 -4.17 -19.79 7.94
CA LEU A 59 -5.51 -20.08 8.46
C LEU A 59 -5.70 -21.56 8.84
N LYS A 60 -6.43 -21.78 9.93
CA LYS A 60 -6.93 -23.10 10.30
C LYS A 60 -8.22 -23.39 9.54
N GLN A 61 -8.10 -24.05 8.39
CA GLN A 61 -9.20 -24.24 7.43
C GLN A 61 -10.38 -24.99 8.05
N SER A 62 -10.12 -26.00 8.86
CA SER A 62 -11.17 -26.79 9.55
C SER A 62 -12.06 -26.00 10.51
N THR A 63 -11.66 -24.79 10.91
CA THR A 63 -12.42 -23.89 11.81
C THR A 63 -12.86 -22.60 11.14
N THR A 64 -12.33 -22.28 9.96
CA THR A 64 -12.67 -21.06 9.21
C THR A 64 -13.82 -21.35 8.25
N LYS A 65 -14.78 -20.44 8.14
CA LYS A 65 -15.86 -20.60 7.15
C LYS A 65 -15.41 -20.06 5.80
N ILE A 66 -15.76 -20.73 4.69
CA ILE A 66 -15.43 -20.24 3.33
C ILE A 66 -15.91 -18.79 3.09
N PRO A 67 -17.13 -18.37 3.49
CA PRO A 67 -17.54 -16.97 3.36
C PRO A 67 -16.63 -15.98 4.12
N GLU A 68 -16.07 -16.40 5.25
CA GLU A 68 -15.14 -15.58 6.04
C GLU A 68 -13.82 -15.40 5.29
N LEU A 69 -13.25 -16.49 4.75
CA LEU A 69 -12.07 -16.42 3.88
C LEU A 69 -12.28 -15.45 2.72
N LEU A 70 -13.38 -15.61 1.98
CA LEU A 70 -13.69 -14.78 0.82
C LEU A 70 -13.87 -13.31 1.20
N SER A 71 -14.55 -13.05 2.32
CA SER A 71 -14.74 -11.69 2.84
C SER A 71 -13.41 -11.03 3.20
N VAL A 72 -12.49 -11.76 3.86
CA VAL A 72 -11.17 -11.24 4.21
C VAL A 72 -10.33 -10.95 2.96
N VAL A 73 -10.30 -11.87 1.99
CA VAL A 73 -9.58 -11.64 0.73
C VAL A 73 -10.14 -10.43 -0.02
N GLN A 74 -11.45 -10.31 -0.11
CA GLN A 74 -12.12 -9.19 -0.75
C GLN A 74 -11.76 -7.86 -0.07
N GLN A 75 -11.97 -7.75 1.25
CA GLN A 75 -11.71 -6.51 1.98
C GLN A 75 -10.23 -6.11 1.92
N SER A 76 -9.34 -7.10 1.98
CA SER A 76 -7.90 -6.87 1.91
C SER A 76 -7.50 -6.36 0.53
N TRP A 77 -8.00 -7.01 -0.53
CA TRP A 77 -7.71 -6.58 -1.90
C TRP A 77 -8.29 -5.19 -2.21
N ASP A 78 -9.47 -4.87 -1.67
CA ASP A 78 -10.07 -3.54 -1.82
C ASP A 78 -9.21 -2.44 -1.19
N ARG A 79 -8.64 -2.69 -0.01
CA ARG A 79 -7.69 -1.78 0.64
C ARG A 79 -6.40 -1.64 -0.17
N ALA A 80 -5.83 -2.76 -0.61
CA ALA A 80 -4.62 -2.79 -1.44
C ALA A 80 -4.78 -1.95 -2.72
N THR A 81 -5.90 -2.13 -3.42
CA THR A 81 -6.21 -1.37 -4.63
C THR A 81 -6.47 0.11 -4.35
N LYS A 82 -7.09 0.45 -3.21
CA LYS A 82 -7.21 1.85 -2.78
C LYS A 82 -5.83 2.49 -2.58
N VAL A 83 -4.92 1.83 -1.86
CA VAL A 83 -3.54 2.33 -1.66
C VAL A 83 -2.78 2.47 -2.98
N ALA A 84 -2.83 1.45 -3.84
CA ALA A 84 -2.19 1.51 -5.15
C ALA A 84 -2.74 2.66 -6.02
N SER A 85 -4.05 2.95 -5.93
CA SER A 85 -4.65 4.09 -6.62
C SER A 85 -4.16 5.44 -6.09
N GLN A 86 -3.96 5.58 -4.77
CA GLN A 86 -3.41 6.78 -4.14
C GLN A 86 -1.96 7.00 -4.58
N ILE A 87 -1.13 5.95 -4.56
CA ILE A 87 0.27 6.01 -5.05
C ILE A 87 0.30 6.45 -6.51
N ARG A 88 -0.57 5.90 -7.37
CA ARG A 88 -0.66 6.29 -8.77
C ARG A 88 -1.04 7.77 -8.93
N ARG A 89 -1.99 8.28 -8.15
CA ARG A 89 -2.39 9.71 -8.18
C ARG A 89 -1.24 10.63 -7.78
N VAL A 90 -0.53 10.28 -6.70
CA VAL A 90 0.67 11.01 -6.28
C VAL A 90 1.72 10.98 -7.40
N ASN A 91 1.98 9.81 -7.99
CA ASN A 91 2.98 9.66 -9.07
C ASN A 91 2.65 10.49 -10.33
N SER A 92 1.37 10.74 -10.60
CA SER A 92 0.96 11.61 -11.72
C SER A 92 1.33 13.08 -11.50
N THR A 93 1.51 13.51 -10.25
CA THR A 93 1.80 14.91 -9.89
C THR A 93 3.25 15.10 -9.49
N PHE A 94 3.80 14.15 -8.74
CA PHE A 94 5.15 14.17 -8.19
C PHE A 94 5.83 12.85 -8.52
N PRO A 95 7.06 12.84 -9.04
CA PRO A 95 7.76 11.59 -9.33
C PRO A 95 7.85 10.70 -8.09
N THR A 96 7.29 9.49 -8.19
CA THR A 96 7.20 8.52 -7.10
C THR A 96 7.76 7.18 -7.51
N GLN A 97 8.56 6.58 -6.63
CA GLN A 97 9.08 5.23 -6.79
C GLN A 97 8.61 4.35 -5.65
N VAL A 98 8.25 3.11 -5.96
CA VAL A 98 7.90 2.10 -4.96
C VAL A 98 8.99 1.03 -4.97
N ARG A 99 9.47 0.65 -3.78
CA ARG A 99 10.46 -0.41 -3.62
C ARG A 99 10.03 -1.36 -2.49
N LYS A 100 10.28 -2.65 -2.68
CA LYS A 100 10.16 -3.64 -1.61
C LYS A 100 11.42 -3.58 -0.74
N THR A 101 11.25 -3.37 0.56
CA THR A 101 12.37 -3.31 1.52
C THR A 101 12.54 -4.61 2.29
N SER A 102 11.45 -5.32 2.57
CA SER A 102 11.47 -6.67 3.12
C SER A 102 10.25 -7.47 2.68
N ASP A 103 10.12 -8.73 3.12
CA ASP A 103 8.90 -9.50 2.90
C ASP A 103 7.66 -8.94 3.61
N SER A 104 7.86 -8.11 4.63
CA SER A 104 6.80 -7.47 5.40
C SER A 104 6.78 -5.95 5.26
N SER A 105 7.59 -5.35 4.37
CA SER A 105 7.61 -3.89 4.20
C SER A 105 7.92 -3.41 2.79
N ILE A 106 7.32 -2.26 2.45
CA ILE A 106 7.59 -1.52 1.22
C ILE A 106 7.78 -0.03 1.53
N GLU A 107 8.54 0.65 0.69
CA GLU A 107 8.72 2.09 0.74
C GLU A 107 8.18 2.75 -0.53
N ILE A 108 7.51 3.88 -0.34
CA ILE A 108 6.99 4.75 -1.38
C ILE A 108 7.74 6.07 -1.25
N VAL A 109 8.59 6.35 -2.22
CA VAL A 109 9.49 7.50 -2.23
C VAL A 109 9.00 8.53 -3.23
N THR A 110 8.50 9.66 -2.75
CA THR A 110 8.00 10.78 -3.55
C THR A 110 9.01 11.93 -3.54
N SER A 111 9.35 12.46 -4.71
CA SER A 111 10.24 13.62 -4.86
C SER A 111 9.45 14.91 -5.09
N LEU A 112 9.66 15.90 -4.22
CA LEU A 112 9.09 17.24 -4.28
C LEU A 112 10.17 18.25 -4.68
N LEU A 113 10.08 18.79 -5.90
CA LEU A 113 11.01 19.82 -6.38
C LEU A 113 10.41 21.21 -6.19
N VAL A 114 11.01 22.02 -5.32
CA VAL A 114 10.61 23.41 -5.04
C VAL A 114 11.47 24.33 -5.91
N VAL A 115 11.05 24.51 -7.17
CA VAL A 115 11.84 25.17 -8.22
C VAL A 115 12.37 26.56 -7.83
N PRO A 116 11.57 27.50 -7.27
CA PRO A 116 12.06 28.84 -6.95
C PRO A 116 13.19 28.86 -5.91
N LEU A 117 13.35 27.78 -5.14
CA LEU A 117 14.34 27.66 -4.07
C LEU A 117 15.51 26.76 -4.47
N HIS A 118 15.48 26.20 -5.68
CA HIS A 118 16.41 25.15 -6.10
C HIS A 118 16.53 24.01 -5.08
N THR A 119 15.43 23.68 -4.40
CA THR A 119 15.41 22.70 -3.30
C THR A 119 14.64 21.45 -3.69
N ARG A 120 15.22 20.28 -3.42
CA ARG A 120 14.55 18.99 -3.56
C ARG A 120 14.33 18.36 -2.21
N VAL A 121 13.07 18.11 -1.89
CA VAL A 121 12.65 17.38 -0.70
C VAL A 121 12.17 16.00 -1.13
N GLN A 122 12.62 14.96 -0.43
CA GLN A 122 12.17 13.59 -0.61
C GLN A 122 11.31 13.20 0.58
N VAL A 123 10.17 12.59 0.30
CA VAL A 123 9.26 12.04 1.30
C VAL A 123 9.21 10.55 1.09
N THR A 124 9.46 9.78 2.14
CA THR A 124 9.32 8.33 2.14
C THR A 124 8.16 7.95 3.03
N LEU A 125 7.21 7.19 2.47
CA LEU A 125 6.16 6.51 3.23
C LEU A 125 6.52 5.02 3.27
N GLU A 126 6.80 4.52 4.47
CA GLU A 126 7.06 3.11 4.71
C GLU A 126 5.78 2.43 5.17
N LEU A 127 5.40 1.35 4.50
CA LEU A 127 4.28 0.50 4.86
C LEU A 127 4.82 -0.80 5.43
N GLN A 128 4.52 -1.08 6.70
CA GLN A 128 5.00 -2.28 7.40
C GLN A 128 3.82 -3.15 7.84
N ASN A 129 3.85 -4.44 7.50
CA ASN A 129 2.92 -5.44 7.99
C ASN A 129 3.48 -6.06 9.27
N HIS A 130 2.95 -5.68 10.43
CA HIS A 130 3.41 -6.23 11.71
C HIS A 130 2.64 -7.48 12.13
N ASN A 131 1.53 -7.80 11.47
CA ASN A 131 0.61 -8.80 11.97
C ASN A 131 0.17 -9.80 10.90
N ILE A 132 0.83 -10.95 10.88
CA ILE A 132 0.48 -12.10 10.02
C ILE A 132 -0.94 -12.63 10.34
N THR A 133 -1.51 -12.34 11.52
CA THR A 133 -2.86 -12.77 11.91
C THR A 133 -3.97 -11.82 11.46
N LYS A 134 -3.64 -10.70 10.81
CA LYS A 134 -4.60 -9.81 10.16
C LYS A 134 -4.09 -9.46 8.77
N ALA A 135 -4.79 -9.92 7.74
CA ALA A 135 -4.35 -9.89 6.34
C ALA A 135 -3.66 -8.58 5.89
N LEU A 136 -4.18 -7.41 6.27
CA LEU A 136 -3.60 -6.09 5.97
C LEU A 136 -3.82 -5.10 7.14
N ASP A 137 -3.27 -5.39 8.32
CA ASP A 137 -3.15 -4.41 9.41
C ASP A 137 -1.76 -3.77 9.35
N MET A 138 -1.61 -2.79 8.46
CA MET A 138 -0.31 -2.20 8.13
C MET A 138 -0.14 -0.83 8.76
N ASN A 139 1.04 -0.61 9.34
CA ASN A 139 1.45 0.69 9.85
C ASN A 139 2.09 1.52 8.74
N ILE A 140 1.88 2.83 8.82
CA ILE A 140 2.44 3.83 7.91
C ILE A 140 3.38 4.71 8.71
N ALA A 141 4.66 4.69 8.35
CA ALA A 141 5.67 5.61 8.87
C ALA A 141 6.06 6.60 7.77
N SER A 142 6.05 7.89 8.09
CA SER A 142 6.50 8.95 7.18
C SER A 142 7.87 9.46 7.61
N SER A 143 8.79 9.56 6.66
CA SER A 143 10.08 10.21 6.84
C SER A 143 10.34 11.19 5.71
N VAL A 144 11.15 12.20 5.98
CA VAL A 144 11.40 13.31 5.06
C VAL A 144 12.90 13.59 5.06
N ALA A 145 13.46 13.93 3.90
CA ALA A 145 14.84 14.33 3.76
C ALA A 145 14.96 15.46 2.75
N VAL A 146 15.83 16.43 3.01
CA VAL A 146 16.22 17.43 2.00
C VAL A 146 17.41 16.83 1.24
N VAL A 147 17.25 16.60 -0.05
CA VAL A 147 18.31 16.01 -0.90
C VAL A 147 19.35 17.07 -1.26
N TYR A 148 18.89 18.27 -1.63
CA TYR A 148 19.73 19.43 -1.90
C TYR A 148 18.90 20.71 -1.78
N GLY A 149 19.57 21.85 -1.62
CA GLY A 149 18.98 23.18 -1.51
C GLY A 149 18.82 23.66 -0.07
N GLU A 150 17.77 24.43 0.19
CA GLU A 150 17.50 25.04 1.49
C GLU A 150 17.11 24.01 2.56
N HIS A 151 17.60 24.23 3.78
CA HIS A 151 17.22 23.43 4.92
C HIS A 151 15.79 23.75 5.37
N PHE A 152 14.88 22.82 5.08
CA PHE A 152 13.57 22.82 5.70
C PHE A 152 13.58 22.10 7.05
N ASN A 153 12.66 22.50 7.95
CA ASN A 153 12.42 21.77 9.17
C ASN A 153 11.70 20.45 8.85
N VAL A 154 12.49 19.40 8.66
CA VAL A 154 12.07 18.04 8.32
C VAL A 154 11.06 17.49 9.32
N ASN A 155 11.26 17.73 10.63
CA ASN A 155 10.39 17.24 11.69
C ASN A 155 8.95 17.79 11.53
N LYS A 156 8.82 19.10 11.27
CA LYS A 156 7.50 19.73 11.03
C LYS A 156 6.81 19.18 9.78
N ILE A 157 7.56 18.78 8.76
CA ILE A 157 6.99 18.17 7.55
C ILE A 157 6.50 16.74 7.88
N GLY A 158 7.30 15.97 8.61
CA GLY A 158 6.94 14.63 9.07
C GLY A 158 5.65 14.63 9.90
N GLU A 159 5.53 15.56 10.86
CA GLU A 159 4.33 15.76 11.69
C GLU A 159 3.10 16.11 10.84
N PHE A 160 3.25 16.99 9.85
CA PHE A 160 2.17 17.33 8.92
C PHE A 160 1.69 16.10 8.16
N LEU A 161 2.62 15.30 7.61
CA LEU A 161 2.27 14.08 6.87
C LEU A 161 1.61 13.05 7.78
N ALA A 162 2.14 12.82 8.98
CA ALA A 162 1.59 11.84 9.92
C ALA A 162 0.18 12.20 10.40
N SER A 163 -0.12 13.49 10.55
CA SER A 163 -1.47 13.96 10.93
C SER A 163 -2.50 13.88 9.80
N LYS A 164 -2.05 13.95 8.53
CA LYS A 164 -2.94 13.90 7.36
C LYS A 164 -3.12 12.51 6.76
N ILE A 165 -2.03 11.77 6.57
CA ILE A 165 -2.05 10.41 5.98
C ILE A 165 -2.54 9.37 7.00
N GLY A 166 -2.34 9.65 8.29
CA GLY A 166 -2.59 8.72 9.38
C GLY A 166 -1.48 7.68 9.53
N ARG A 167 -1.63 6.80 10.53
CA ARG A 167 -0.64 5.78 10.90
C ARG A 167 -1.02 4.37 10.48
N GLN A 168 -2.23 4.15 9.96
CA GLN A 168 -2.74 2.82 9.64
C GLN A 168 -3.45 2.77 8.28
N MET A 169 -3.27 1.65 7.59
CA MET A 169 -3.89 1.33 6.31
C MET A 169 -5.40 1.03 6.46
N GLY A 170 -6.18 2.08 6.66
CA GLY A 170 -7.62 2.00 6.89
C GLY A 170 -8.23 3.34 7.31
N ALA A 171 -7.43 4.19 7.95
CA ALA A 171 -7.78 5.57 8.29
C ALA A 171 -7.61 6.55 7.09
N MET A 172 -7.46 6.03 5.87
CA MET A 172 -7.23 6.82 4.66
C MET A 172 -8.54 7.48 4.20
N GLU A 173 -8.92 8.58 4.84
CA GLU A 173 -10.05 9.41 4.41
C GLU A 173 -9.64 10.44 3.35
N ASP A 174 -8.44 11.01 3.49
CA ASP A 174 -7.92 12.07 2.62
C ASP A 174 -7.15 11.53 1.40
N ASP A 175 -7.25 12.23 0.27
CA ASP A 175 -6.47 11.95 -0.95
C ASP A 175 -5.00 12.35 -0.74
N TRP A 176 -4.09 11.38 -0.88
CA TRP A 176 -2.66 11.58 -0.72
C TRP A 176 -2.14 12.62 -1.70
N SER A 177 -2.64 12.64 -2.94
CA SER A 177 -2.21 13.62 -3.94
C SER A 177 -2.47 15.05 -3.45
N ASP A 178 -3.65 15.30 -2.87
CA ASP A 178 -3.99 16.62 -2.35
C ASP A 178 -3.12 17.02 -1.16
N ILE A 179 -2.80 16.07 -0.27
CA ILE A 179 -1.87 16.27 0.84
C ILE A 179 -0.48 16.66 0.34
N PHE A 180 0.04 15.97 -0.68
CA PHE A 180 1.34 16.27 -1.28
C PHE A 180 1.34 17.62 -2.00
N VAL A 181 0.25 17.99 -2.68
CA VAL A 181 0.08 19.31 -3.30
C VAL A 181 0.03 20.41 -2.22
N GLU A 182 -0.69 20.19 -1.13
CA GLU A 182 -0.72 21.13 0.00
C GLU A 182 0.66 21.30 0.62
N LEU A 183 1.38 20.20 0.85
CA LEU A 183 2.75 20.24 1.33
C LEU A 183 3.64 21.06 0.39
N HIS A 184 3.56 20.81 -0.91
CA HIS A 184 4.34 21.54 -1.91
C HIS A 184 4.06 23.05 -1.88
N ARG A 185 2.79 23.48 -1.76
CA ARG A 185 2.42 24.89 -1.61
C ARG A 185 2.99 25.50 -0.33
N ARG A 186 2.96 24.77 0.79
CA ARG A 186 3.52 25.24 2.08
C ARG A 186 5.04 25.43 2.01
N LEU A 187 5.75 24.55 1.30
CA LEU A 187 7.19 24.68 1.07
C LEU A 187 7.51 25.90 0.21
N LEU A 188 6.77 26.11 -0.89
CA LEU A 188 6.90 27.28 -1.76
C LEU A 188 6.69 28.60 -1.02
N ALA A 189 5.69 28.66 -0.14
CA ALA A 189 5.38 29.88 0.63
C ALA A 189 6.47 30.24 1.64
N ARG A 190 7.19 29.23 2.18
CA ARG A 190 8.20 29.46 3.22
C ARG A 190 9.55 29.93 2.69
N GLY A 191 9.96 29.52 1.50
CA GLY A 191 11.23 29.97 0.93
C GLY A 191 11.16 31.33 0.21
N ARG A 192 9.99 31.96 0.13
CA ARG A 192 9.88 33.37 -0.33
C ARG A 192 10.28 34.39 0.75
N LYS A 193 11.08 33.99 1.74
CA LYS A 193 11.54 34.86 2.83
C LYS A 193 12.99 35.26 2.63
#